data_AF-A0A2N0R888-F1
#
_entry.id   AF-A0A2N0R888-F1
#
_cell.length_a   1.000
_cell.length_b   1.000
_cell.length_c   1.000
_cell.angle_alpha   90.00
_cell.angle_beta   90.00
_cell.angle_gamma   90.00
#
_symmetry.space_group_name_H-M   'P 1'
#
loop_
_entity.id
_entity.type
_entity.pdbx_description
1 polymer ?
#
loop_
_entity_poly.entity_id
_entity_poly.type
_entity_poly.pdbx_seq_one_letter_code
_entity_poly.pdbx_strand_id
1 'polypeptide(L)'
;TILYNISMGLKELHQKKMVHRDFHTGNILLNTAGVTNNMDDSVIHISDMGLCGDASNTNQNNIYGVIPYVAPEVLKGEPYTQAADIYSFGMIMYFVATGKQPFAD
;
A
#
# COMPACT_ATOMS: atom_id res chain seq x y z
N THR A 1 15.97 2.63 2.12
CA THR A 1 15.45 3.97 1.85
C THR A 1 14.07 3.93 1.21
N ILE A 2 13.85 3.15 0.12
CA ILE A 2 12.52 2.97 -0.51
C ILE A 2 11.40 2.57 0.47
N LEU A 3 11.56 1.46 1.20
CA LEU A 3 10.54 0.98 2.15
C LEU A 3 10.26 1.98 3.29
N TYR A 4 11.28 2.74 3.70
CA TYR A 4 11.12 3.78 4.71
C TYR A 4 10.20 4.89 4.21
N ASN A 5 10.42 5.40 2.99
CA ASN A 5 9.57 6.46 2.42
C ASN A 5 8.12 5.98 2.21
N ILE A 6 7.93 4.74 1.73
CA ILE A 6 6.60 4.13 1.62
C ILE A 6 5.91 4.07 2.99
N SER A 7 6.63 3.61 4.03
CA SER A 7 6.08 3.53 5.39
C SER A 7 5.73 4.90 5.98
N MET A 8 6.50 5.94 5.65
CA MET A 8 6.22 7.31 6.06
C MET A 8 4.95 7.85 5.42
N GLY A 9 4.77 7.67 4.10
CA GLY A 9 3.54 8.05 3.42
C GLY A 9 2.32 7.29 3.96
N LEU A 10 2.46 5.99 4.23
CA LEU A 10 1.37 5.19 4.79
C LEU A 10 1.01 5.63 6.22
N LYS A 11 2.02 5.94 7.04
CA LYS A 11 1.84 6.51 8.38
C LYS A 11 1.06 7.83 8.31
N GLU A 12 1.35 8.71 7.36
CA GLU A 12 0.61 9.98 7.20
C GLU A 12 -0.86 9.75 6.84
N LEU A 13 -1.17 8.77 5.97
CA LEU A 13 -2.56 8.38 5.68
C LEU A 13 -3.26 7.87 6.95
N HIS A 14 -2.61 6.97 7.69
CA HIS A 14 -3.19 6.38 8.90
C HIS A 14 -3.39 7.41 10.02
N GLN A 15 -2.50 8.40 10.15
CA GLN A 15 -2.67 9.52 11.10
C GLN A 15 -3.89 10.38 10.76
N LYS A 16 -4.29 10.45 9.49
CA LYS A 16 -5.53 11.10 9.03
C LYS A 16 -6.77 10.19 9.19
N LYS A 17 -6.63 9.03 9.84
CA LYS A 17 -7.68 7.99 9.98
C LYS A 17 -8.18 7.43 8.64
N MET A 18 -7.35 7.52 7.61
CA MET A 18 -7.66 7.00 6.29
C MET A 18 -7.03 5.62 6.09
N VAL A 19 -7.64 4.83 5.22
CA VAL A 19 -7.13 3.56 4.69
C VAL A 19 -7.10 3.62 3.17
N HIS A 20 -6.11 2.99 2.55
CA HIS A 20 -5.92 3.03 1.09
C HIS A 20 -6.78 2.02 0.34
N ARG A 21 -6.92 0.79 0.88
CA ARG A 21 -7.73 -0.32 0.31
C ARG A 21 -7.22 -0.98 -0.98
N ASP A 22 -6.22 -0.39 -1.62
CA ASP A 22 -5.60 -0.92 -2.85
C ASP A 22 -4.08 -0.69 -2.82
N PHE A 23 -3.47 -0.99 -1.68
CA PHE A 23 -2.07 -0.69 -1.44
C PHE A 23 -1.17 -1.79 -2.02
N HIS A 24 -0.54 -1.56 -3.16
CA HIS A 24 0.34 -2.53 -3.81
C HIS A 24 1.47 -1.86 -4.57
N THR A 25 2.42 -2.65 -5.09
CA THR A 25 3.61 -2.14 -5.80
C THR A 25 3.27 -1.24 -6.99
N GLY A 26 2.23 -1.57 -7.78
CA GLY A 26 1.72 -0.73 -8.87
C GLY A 26 1.18 0.67 -8.48
N ASN A 27 0.84 0.90 -7.21
CA ASN A 27 0.38 2.20 -6.70
C ASN A 27 1.49 2.96 -5.94
N ILE A 28 2.74 2.54 -6.11
CA ILE A 28 3.94 3.25 -5.62
C ILE A 28 4.66 3.86 -6.82
N LEU A 29 4.60 5.18 -6.95
CA LEU A 29 5.21 5.91 -8.05
C LEU A 29 6.59 6.44 -7.68
N LEU A 30 7.51 6.35 -8.63
CA LEU A 30 8.85 6.90 -8.54
C LEU A 30 8.99 8.10 -9.47
N ASN A 31 9.22 9.29 -8.92
CA ASN A 31 9.54 10.48 -9.69
C ASN A 31 11.02 10.49 -10.06
N THR A 32 11.34 10.22 -11.33
CA THR A 32 12.74 10.19 -11.80
C THR A 32 13.22 11.51 -12.40
N ALA A 33 12.43 12.58 -12.36
CA ALA A 33 12.82 13.86 -12.93
C ALA A 33 13.94 14.51 -12.11
N GLY A 34 15.10 14.71 -12.73
CA GLY A 34 16.25 15.40 -12.10
C GLY A 34 17.18 14.51 -11.26
N VAL A 35 17.02 13.18 -11.30
CA VAL A 35 17.89 12.25 -10.56
C VAL A 35 19.30 12.22 -11.19
N THR A 36 20.24 12.95 -10.58
CA THR A 36 21.67 12.94 -10.91
C THR A 36 22.39 11.91 -10.05
N ASN A 37 22.40 10.63 -10.48
CA ASN A 37 23.22 9.53 -9.94
C ASN A 37 23.10 9.19 -8.43
N ASN A 38 22.43 10.02 -7.64
CA ASN A 38 22.09 9.85 -6.25
C ASN A 38 20.56 9.80 -6.20
N MET A 39 19.99 8.63 -5.89
CA MET A 39 18.57 8.56 -5.55
C MET A 39 18.35 9.39 -4.28
N ASP A 40 17.91 10.64 -4.45
CA ASP A 40 17.33 11.39 -3.36
C ASP A 40 16.02 10.72 -2.95
N ASP A 41 15.74 10.63 -1.66
CA ASP A 41 14.59 9.91 -1.10
C ASP A 41 13.23 10.58 -1.39
N SER A 42 13.26 11.81 -1.91
CA SER A 42 12.12 12.69 -2.21
C SER A 42 11.25 12.26 -3.42
N VAL A 43 11.44 11.06 -3.93
CA VAL A 43 10.91 10.60 -5.22
C VAL A 43 9.75 9.60 -5.14
N ILE A 44 9.44 9.05 -3.96
CA ILE A 44 8.40 8.00 -3.83
C ILE A 44 7.05 8.59 -3.41
N HIS A 45 6.00 8.24 -4.14
CA HIS A 45 4.64 8.73 -3.91
C HIS A 45 3.67 7.54 -3.85
N ILE A 46 2.72 7.60 -2.90
CA ILE A 46 1.57 6.70 -2.86
C ILE A 46 0.49 7.31 -3.76
N SER A 47 0.02 6.56 -4.75
CA SER A 47 -0.94 7.01 -5.76
C SER A 47 -2.27 6.27 -5.68
N ASP A 48 -3.20 6.64 -6.57
CA ASP A 48 -4.53 6.04 -6.68
C ASP A 48 -5.36 6.08 -5.39
N MET A 49 -5.78 7.28 -5.03
CA MET A 49 -6.63 7.53 -3.86
C MET A 49 -8.13 7.28 -4.13
N GLY A 50 -8.50 6.64 -5.26
CA GLY A 50 -9.90 6.46 -5.65
C GLY A 50 -10.72 5.60 -4.68
N LEU A 51 -10.06 4.69 -3.97
CA LEU A 51 -10.65 3.84 -2.93
C LEU A 51 -10.27 4.28 -1.51
N CYS A 52 -9.44 5.32 -1.40
CA CYS A 52 -8.95 5.82 -0.13
C CYS A 52 -10.08 6.53 0.64
N GLY A 53 -10.21 6.24 1.93
CA GLY A 53 -11.27 6.82 2.73
C GLY A 53 -11.19 6.45 4.20
N ASP A 54 -12.16 6.91 4.98
CA ASP A 54 -12.23 6.63 6.42
C ASP A 54 -12.33 5.11 6.66
N ALA A 55 -11.55 4.61 7.63
CA ALA A 55 -11.62 3.21 8.06
C ALA A 55 -13.01 2.81 8.59
N SER A 56 -13.77 3.77 9.13
CA SER A 56 -15.13 3.58 9.65
C SER A 56 -16.20 3.49 8.56
N ASN A 57 -15.92 4.02 7.36
CA ASN A 57 -16.86 4.04 6.22
C ASN A 57 -16.63 2.83 5.29
N THR A 58 -16.65 1.62 5.85
CA THR A 58 -16.45 0.39 5.08
C THR A 58 -17.80 -0.30 4.85
N ASN A 59 -18.28 -0.25 3.60
CA ASN A 59 -19.32 -1.17 3.15
C ASN A 59 -18.70 -2.58 3.16
N GLN A 60 -19.08 -3.39 4.16
CA GLN A 60 -18.50 -4.71 4.45
C GLN A 60 -18.62 -5.73 3.28
N ASN A 61 -19.40 -5.42 2.25
CA ASN A 61 -19.73 -6.37 1.19
C ASN A 61 -18.78 -6.35 -0.02
N ASN A 62 -17.83 -5.42 -0.10
CA ASN A 62 -16.94 -5.30 -1.25
C ASN A 62 -15.49 -5.57 -0.87
N ILE A 63 -14.90 -6.58 -1.52
CA ILE A 63 -13.45 -6.82 -1.47
C ILE A 63 -12.81 -5.90 -2.51
N TYR A 64 -11.90 -5.05 -2.04
CA TYR A 64 -11.08 -4.16 -2.87
C TYR A 64 -9.63 -4.61 -2.80
N GLY A 65 -8.86 -4.30 -3.84
CA GLY A 65 -7.43 -4.56 -3.87
C GLY A 65 -7.00 -5.68 -4.82
N VAL A 66 -5.70 -5.70 -5.12
CA VAL A 66 -5.04 -6.77 -5.87
C VAL A 66 -4.79 -7.97 -4.95
N ILE A 67 -5.44 -9.12 -5.23
CA ILE A 67 -5.57 -10.29 -4.34
C ILE A 67 -4.29 -10.65 -3.54
N PRO A 68 -3.09 -10.77 -4.15
CA PRO A 68 -1.86 -11.05 -3.39
C PRO A 68 -1.53 -10.09 -2.24
N TYR A 69 -2.03 -8.86 -2.30
CA TYR A 69 -1.81 -7.79 -1.33
C TYR A 69 -3.01 -7.64 -0.37
N VAL A 70 -4.12 -8.34 -0.59
CA VAL A 70 -5.32 -8.23 0.24
C VAL A 70 -5.15 -9.05 1.52
N ALA A 71 -5.43 -8.43 2.65
CA ALA A 71 -5.31 -9.05 3.96
C ALA A 71 -6.30 -10.21 4.15
N PRO A 72 -5.93 -11.28 4.86
CA PRO A 72 -6.77 -12.46 5.00
C PRO A 72 -8.11 -12.19 5.70
N GLU A 73 -8.18 -11.23 6.63
CA GLU A 73 -9.42 -10.79 7.26
C GLU A 73 -10.37 -10.14 6.25
N VAL A 74 -9.84 -9.35 5.30
CA VAL A 74 -10.63 -8.72 4.23
C VAL A 74 -11.18 -9.78 3.27
N LEU A 75 -10.38 -10.80 2.93
CA LEU A 75 -10.83 -11.93 2.11
C LEU A 75 -11.94 -12.75 2.78
N LYS A 76 -12.02 -12.72 4.12
CA LYS A 76 -13.09 -13.36 4.90
C LYS A 76 -14.33 -12.49 5.06
N GLY A 77 -14.34 -11.28 4.48
CA GLY A 77 -15.43 -10.32 4.62
C GLY A 77 -15.45 -9.59 5.96
N GLU A 78 -14.36 -9.61 6.73
CA GLU A 78 -14.24 -8.79 7.93
C GLU A 78 -14.02 -7.31 7.55
N PRO A 79 -14.35 -6.37 8.46
CA PRO A 79 -14.20 -4.94 8.18
C PRO A 79 -12.75 -4.56 7.84
N TYR A 80 -12.58 -3.72 6.80
CA TYR A 80 -11.27 -3.19 6.45
C TYR A 80 -10.78 -2.25 7.56
N THR A 81 -9.54 -2.43 8.00
CA THR A 81 -8.89 -1.57 8.99
C THR A 81 -7.51 -1.11 8.51
N GLN A 82 -6.88 -0.21 9.24
CA GLN A 82 -5.49 0.18 8.96
C GLN A 82 -4.53 -1.01 8.95
N ALA A 83 -4.82 -2.07 9.72
CA ALA A 83 -4.00 -3.29 9.73
C ALA A 83 -3.98 -4.00 8.37
N ALA A 84 -5.04 -3.88 7.58
CA ALA A 84 -5.08 -4.45 6.24
C ALA A 84 -4.10 -3.76 5.29
N ASP A 85 -3.97 -2.43 5.33
CA ASP A 85 -2.91 -1.72 4.58
C ASP A 85 -1.50 -2.13 5.06
N ILE A 86 -1.33 -2.44 6.35
CA ILE A 86 -0.05 -2.93 6.90
C ILE A 86 0.28 -4.33 6.37
N TYR A 87 -0.70 -5.21 6.24
CA TYR A 87 -0.50 -6.50 5.58
C TYR A 87 -0.05 -6.31 4.14
N SER A 88 -0.72 -5.43 3.39
CA SER A 88 -0.35 -5.11 2.01
C SER A 88 1.07 -4.51 1.92
N PHE A 89 1.46 -3.67 2.87
CA PHE A 89 2.84 -3.18 2.99
C PHE A 89 3.83 -4.33 3.22
N GLY A 90 3.49 -5.33 4.03
CA GLY A 90 4.28 -6.55 4.19
C GLY A 90 4.50 -7.29 2.87
N MET A 91 3.49 -7.32 1.99
CA MET A 91 3.60 -7.92 0.65
C MET A 91 4.49 -7.08 -0.28
N ILE A 92 4.47 -5.75 -0.16
CA ILE A 92 5.43 -4.86 -0.84
C ILE A 92 6.86 -5.13 -0.33
N MET A 93 7.05 -5.29 0.98
CA MET A 93 8.36 -5.64 1.56
C MET A 93 8.86 -6.98 1.03
N TYR A 94 7.99 -7.99 0.94
CA TYR A 94 8.32 -9.29 0.34
C TYR A 94 8.78 -9.14 -1.12
N PHE A 95 8.05 -8.38 -1.93
CA PHE A 95 8.43 -8.11 -3.32
C PHE A 95 9.79 -7.43 -3.40
N VAL A 96 10.03 -6.37 -2.61
CA VAL A 96 11.31 -5.64 -2.60
C VAL A 96 12.47 -6.55 -2.18
N ALA A 97 12.24 -7.45 -1.21
CA ALA A 97 13.28 -8.34 -0.71
C ALA A 97 13.61 -9.51 -1.68
N THR A 98 12.63 -9.97 -2.44
CA THR A 98 12.75 -11.22 -3.22
C THR A 98 12.77 -11.01 -4.74
N GLY A 99 12.28 -9.86 -5.23
CA GLY A 99 11.99 -9.61 -6.64
C GLY A 99 10.84 -10.45 -7.20
N LYS A 100 10.10 -11.18 -6.36
CA LYS A 100 9.01 -12.08 -6.76
C LYS A 100 7.66 -11.49 -6.36
N GLN A 101 6.65 -11.69 -7.19
CA GLN A 101 5.28 -11.36 -6.82
C GLN A 101 4.84 -12.23 -5.62
N PRO A 102 4.16 -11.65 -4.61
CA PRO A 102 3.54 -12.43 -3.56
C PRO A 102 2.51 -13.39 -4.18
N PHE A 103 2.46 -14.64 -3.70
CA PHE A 103 1.48 -15.63 -4.15
C PHE A 103 1.38 -15.78 -5.70
N ALA A 104 2.52 -15.70 -6.39
CA ALA A 104 2.58 -15.98 -7.82
C ALA A 104 2.38 -17.48 -8.06
N ASP A 105 1.29 -17.83 -8.73
CA ASP A 105 1.04 -19.15 -9.33
C ASP A 105 1.64 -19.23 -10.75
#